data_AF-A0A6B0DIR7-F1
#
_entry.id   AF-A0A6B0DIR7-F1
#
_cell.length_a   1.000
_cell.length_b   1.000
_cell.length_c   1.000
_cell.angle_alpha   90.00
_cell.angle_beta   90.00
_cell.angle_gamma   90.00
#
_symmetry.space_group_name_H-M   'P 1'
#
loop_
_entity.id
_entity.type
_entity.pdbx_description
1 polymer ?
#
loop_
_entity_poly.entity_id
_entity_poly.type
_entity_poly.pdbx_seq_one_letter_code
_entity_poly.pdbx_strand_id
1 'polypeptide(L)' 'FVKKEELESMLDEYYQARGWSMDGIPTKAKLHELELDEIGNEIGAGH' A
#
# COMPACT_ATOMS: atom_id res chain seq x y z
N PHE A 1 8.79 -22.31 9.50
CA PHE A 1 8.65 -21.13 10.37
C PHE A 1 9.34 -20.00 9.64
N VAL A 2 8.64 -18.91 9.35
CA VAL A 2 9.21 -17.72 8.69
C VAL A 2 9.74 -16.80 9.78
N LYS A 3 10.94 -16.23 9.60
CA LYS A 3 11.50 -15.28 10.56
C LYS A 3 10.75 -13.95 10.47
N LYS A 4 10.70 -13.19 11.56
CA LYS A 4 10.01 -11.91 11.59
C LYS A 4 10.57 -10.96 10.53
N GLU A 5 11.89 -10.91 10.40
CA GLU A 5 12.59 -10.05 9.45
C GLU A 5 12.32 -10.45 7.99
N GLU A 6 12.20 -11.75 7.74
CA GLU A 6 11.85 -12.29 6.43
C GLU A 6 10.41 -11.93 6.06
N LEU A 7 9.49 -12.03 7.02
CA LEU A 7 8.09 -11.63 6.83
C LEU A 7 7.97 -10.11 6.57
N GLU A 8 8.71 -9.29 7.31
CA GLU A 8 8.73 -7.83 7.13
C GLU A 8 9.25 -7.47 5.73
N SER A 9 10.35 -8.09 5.28
CA SER A 9 10.86 -7.89 3.91
C SER A 9 9.84 -8.28 2.84
N MET A 10 9.12 -9.38 3.03
CA MET A 10 8.09 -9.82 2.09
C MET A 10 6.89 -8.87 2.06
N LEU A 11 6.53 -8.25 3.19
CA LEU A 11 5.48 -7.24 3.26
C LEU A 11 5.88 -5.96 2.50
N ASP A 12 7.13 -5.53 2.66
CA ASP A 12 7.68 -4.38 1.95
C ASP A 12 7.60 -4.58 0.43
N GLU A 13 8.06 -5.73 -0.06
CA GLU A 13 7.98 -6.11 -1.48
C GLU A 13 6.52 -6.18 -1.96
N TYR A 14 5.63 -6.74 -1.13
CA TYR A 14 4.21 -6.82 -1.45
C TYR A 14 3.56 -5.43 -1.58
N TYR A 15 3.81 -4.52 -0.65
CA TYR A 15 3.27 -3.16 -0.70
C TYR A 15 3.79 -2.41 -1.94
N GLN A 16 5.08 -2.51 -2.24
CA GLN A 16 5.65 -1.92 -3.45
C GLN A 16 5.00 -2.48 -4.72
N ALA A 17 4.88 -3.80 -4.84
CA ALA A 17 4.26 -4.43 -6.01
C ALA A 17 2.79 -4.03 -6.19
N ARG A 18 2.07 -3.76 -5.07
CA ARG A 18 0.69 -3.28 -5.08
C ARG A 18 0.56 -1.77 -5.29
N GLY A 19 1.66 -1.01 -5.30
CA GLY A 19 1.61 0.45 -5.36
C GLY A 19 1.05 1.08 -4.07
N TRP A 20 1.40 0.49 -2.94
CA TRP A 20 1.02 0.93 -1.59
C TRP A 20 2.24 1.55 -0.88
N SER A 21 1.99 2.39 0.12
CA SER A 21 3.01 2.89 1.03
C SER A 21 3.46 1.79 1.99
N MET A 22 4.58 2.03 2.68
CA MET A 22 5.10 1.14 3.73
C MET A 22 4.18 1.05 4.95
N ASP A 23 3.25 2.00 5.10
CA ASP A 23 2.19 1.96 6.12
C ASP A 23 1.00 1.08 5.69
N GLY A 24 1.07 0.44 4.51
CA GLY A 24 0.02 -0.40 3.97
C GLY A 24 -1.15 0.36 3.36
N ILE A 25 -0.98 1.63 3.00
CA ILE A 25 -2.03 2.46 2.41
C ILE A 25 -1.84 2.52 0.87
N PRO A 26 -2.86 2.19 0.06
CA PRO A 26 -2.79 2.39 -1.39
C PRO A 26 -2.43 3.83 -1.75
N THR A 27 -1.50 4.01 -2.69
CA THR A 27 -1.16 5.35 -3.17
C THR A 27 -2.32 5.97 -3.95
N LYS A 28 -2.35 7.31 -4.02
CA LYS A 28 -3.32 8.04 -4.86
C LYS A 28 -3.32 7.57 -6.31
N ALA A 29 -2.13 7.27 -6.86
CA ALA A 29 -2.01 6.73 -8.22
C ALA A 29 -2.71 5.37 -8.37
N LYS A 30 -2.54 4.46 -7.39
CA LYS A 30 -3.23 3.16 -7.40
C LYS A 30 -4.74 3.29 -7.24
N LEU A 31 -5.21 4.21 -6.39
CA LEU A 31 -6.64 4.44 -6.22
C LEU A 31 -7.27 5.02 -7.49
N HIS A 32 -6.59 5.96 -8.15
CA HIS A 32 -7.03 6.50 -9.43
C HIS A 32 -7.11 5.43 -10.53
N GLU A 33 -6.10 4.55 -10.63
CA GLU A 33 -6.10 3.41 -11.56
C GLU A 33 -7.30 2.47 -11.35
N LEU A 34 -7.79 2.37 -10.11
CA LEU A 34 -8.92 1.54 -9.73
C LEU A 34 -10.26 2.29 -9.74
N GLU A 35 -10.29 3.57 -10.15
CA GLU A 35 -11.47 4.44 -10.12
C GLU A 35 -12.06 4.61 -8.70
N LEU A 36 -11.19 4.64 -7.68
CA LEU A 36 -11.53 4.77 -6.25
C LEU A 36 -11.07 6.11 -5.65
N ASP A 37 -11.02 7.18 -6.45
CA ASP A 37 -10.51 8.49 -6.02
C ASP A 37 -11.19 9.03 -4.75
N GLU A 38 -12.50 8.81 -4.60
CA GLU A 38 -13.27 9.24 -3.42
C GLU A 38 -12.78 8.58 -2.12
N ILE A 39 -12.39 7.29 -2.18
CA ILE A 39 -11.88 6.54 -1.02
C ILE A 39 -10.53 7.12 -0.56
N GLY A 40 -9.72 7.64 -1.47
CA GLY A 40 -8.40 8.18 -1.14
C GLY A 40 -8.44 9.28 -0.10
N ASN A 41 -9.49 10.10 -0.12
CA ASN A 41 -9.67 11.19 0.84
C ASN A 41 -10.04 10.66 2.25
N GLU A 42 -10.75 9.54 2.34
CA GLU A 42 -11.19 8.95 3.61
C GLU A 42 -10.06 8.20 4.32
N ILE A 43 -9.18 7.54 3.56
CA ILE A 43 -8.09 6.72 4.10
C ILE A 43 -6.74 7.47 4.18
N GLY A 44 -6.71 8.76 3.82
CA GLY A 44 -5.52 9.60 3.90
C GLY A 44 -4.49 9.34 2.80
N ALA A 45 -4.88 8.77 1.67
CA ALA A 45 -3.98 8.53 0.54
C ALA A 45 -3.55 9.85 -0.11
N GLY A 46 -2.38 10.37 0.29
CA GLY A 46 -1.75 11.56 -0.30
C GLY A 46 -1.67 12.80 0.60
N HIS A 47 -1.80 12.66 1.92
CA HIS A 47 -1.27 13.66 2.87
C HIS A 47 0.23 13.45 3.10
#